data_AF-A0ABD3H669-F1
#
_entry.id   AF-A0ABD3H669-F1
#
_cell.length_a   1.000
_cell.length_b   1.000
_cell.length_c   1.000
_cell.angle_alpha   90.00
_cell.angle_beta   90.00
_cell.angle_gamma   90.00
#
_symmetry.space_group_name_H-M   'P 1'
#
loop_
_entity.id
_entity.type
_entity.pdbx_description
1 polymer ?
#
loop_
_entity_poly.entity_id
_entity_poly.type
_entity_poly.pdbx_seq_one_letter_code
_entity_poly.pdbx_strand_id
1 'polypeptide(L)'
;MVTKTRVECGNSWRIEPIAFKECIDILQAKGLVIAEVVHNDNTTVDKILQHAGILSQKDLWHKAKNVMRMFKTTLQERRKTAGSGDRLETARNAEDLALFSNEVLKSYARSLNLPLSEHESEAEQEGDGQSDAENVQPNTPAPARTRRSVPFMYPELQEHDIAYKLKSWIYPCARRCAERGDEDPTVMVQEIHTAADHWAGVHSACARLDPTRQCCQEDFEVANHRRYQQDSPTHNAVKKFLQKYISVNRMRHYTRARENHANETFHSVINKFASKRIHWDQSYYARLAQAAMDWNENITRQVIKTTERRRNDTAVRRRAATTRVLAPRTGSWKKNISSVVFESTWLCKT
;
A
#
# COMPACT_ATOMS: atom_id res chain seq x y z
N MET A 1 2.07 -28.78 -10.26
CA MET A 1 1.57 -27.39 -10.10
C MET A 1 0.15 -27.38 -10.63
N VAL A 2 -0.79 -26.74 -9.93
CA VAL A 2 -2.17 -26.61 -10.43
C VAL A 2 -2.24 -25.45 -11.40
N THR A 3 -2.54 -25.73 -12.66
CA THR A 3 -2.76 -24.73 -13.69
C THR A 3 -4.21 -24.83 -14.15
N LYS A 4 -4.93 -23.71 -14.05
CA LYS A 4 -6.29 -23.57 -14.57
C LYS A 4 -6.36 -22.41 -15.53
N THR A 5 -6.97 -22.65 -16.67
CA THR A 5 -7.25 -21.66 -17.68
C THR A 5 -8.61 -21.00 -17.44
N ARG A 6 -8.80 -19.83 -18.04
CA ARG A 6 -10.10 -19.13 -18.02
C ARG A 6 -11.22 -19.99 -18.62
N VAL A 7 -10.90 -20.80 -19.63
CA VAL A 7 -11.87 -21.68 -20.30
C VAL A 7 -12.35 -22.77 -19.34
N GLU A 8 -11.44 -23.42 -18.63
CA GLU A 8 -11.77 -24.48 -17.67
C GLU A 8 -12.56 -23.98 -16.46
N CYS A 9 -12.35 -22.73 -16.05
CA CYS A 9 -13.06 -22.14 -14.91
C CYS A 9 -14.29 -21.30 -15.31
N GLY A 10 -14.57 -21.17 -16.62
CA GLY A 10 -15.61 -20.32 -17.20
C GLY A 10 -15.28 -18.82 -17.15
N ASN A 11 -14.74 -18.31 -16.04
CA ASN A 11 -14.31 -16.93 -15.91
C ASN A 11 -13.05 -16.77 -15.04
N SER A 12 -12.41 -15.60 -15.15
CA SER A 12 -11.15 -15.30 -14.46
C SER A 12 -11.29 -15.24 -12.93
N TRP A 13 -12.46 -14.86 -12.42
CA TRP A 13 -12.71 -14.73 -10.98
C TRP A 13 -12.79 -16.07 -10.26
N ARG A 14 -13.16 -17.14 -10.98
CA ARG A 14 -13.25 -18.51 -10.45
C ARG A 14 -11.93 -19.27 -10.46
N ILE A 15 -10.94 -18.81 -11.24
CA ILE A 15 -9.64 -19.47 -11.37
C ILE A 15 -8.95 -19.59 -10.01
N GLU A 16 -8.86 -18.50 -9.26
CA GLU A 16 -8.14 -18.47 -7.99
C GLU A 16 -8.75 -19.41 -6.94
N PRO A 17 -10.07 -19.38 -6.65
CA PRO A 17 -10.69 -20.34 -5.73
C PRO A 17 -10.55 -21.81 -6.16
N ILE A 18 -10.75 -22.10 -7.46
CA ILE A 18 -10.69 -23.48 -7.98
C ILE A 18 -9.27 -24.01 -7.90
N ALA A 19 -8.30 -23.23 -8.39
CA ALA A 19 -6.89 -23.62 -8.37
C ALA A 19 -6.37 -23.75 -6.93
N PHE A 20 -6.82 -22.88 -6.02
CA PHE A 20 -6.47 -22.97 -4.61
C PHE A 20 -7.00 -24.25 -3.96
N LYS A 21 -8.27 -24.58 -4.19
CA LYS A 21 -8.87 -25.82 -3.65
C LYS A 21 -8.13 -27.05 -4.16
N GLU A 22 -7.92 -27.15 -5.47
CA GLU A 22 -7.21 -28.29 -6.06
C GLU A 22 -5.76 -28.39 -5.56
N CYS A 23 -5.12 -27.25 -5.26
CA CYS A 23 -3.80 -27.25 -4.65
C CYS A 23 -3.84 -27.90 -3.26
N ILE A 24 -4.81 -27.52 -2.41
CA ILE A 24 -4.99 -28.14 -1.09
C ILE A 24 -5.26 -29.65 -1.23
N ASP A 25 -6.17 -30.04 -2.13
CA ASP A 25 -6.55 -31.44 -2.35
C ASP A 25 -5.33 -32.27 -2.77
N ILE A 26 -4.50 -31.78 -3.69
CA ILE A 26 -3.27 -32.46 -4.13
C ILE A 26 -2.25 -32.59 -3.00
N LEU A 27 -2.06 -31.54 -2.20
CA LEU A 27 -1.11 -31.57 -1.09
C LEU A 27 -1.53 -32.59 -0.03
N GLN A 28 -2.82 -32.62 0.32
CA GLN A 28 -3.37 -33.60 1.25
C GLN A 28 -3.32 -35.02 0.68
N ALA A 29 -3.61 -35.22 -0.61
CA ALA A 29 -3.46 -36.52 -1.26
C ALA A 29 -2.02 -37.04 -1.25
N LYS A 30 -1.03 -36.15 -1.19
CA LYS A 30 0.39 -36.49 -1.00
C LYS A 30 0.77 -36.75 0.47
N GLY A 31 -0.20 -36.76 1.38
CA GLY A 31 0.01 -36.98 2.81
C GLY A 31 0.53 -35.76 3.57
N LEU A 32 0.48 -34.55 2.99
CA LEU A 32 0.90 -33.34 3.70
C LEU A 32 -0.22 -32.86 4.62
N VAL A 33 0.11 -32.77 5.91
CA VAL A 33 -0.76 -32.17 6.92
C VAL A 33 -0.58 -30.65 6.89
N ILE A 34 -1.61 -29.94 6.42
CA ILE A 34 -1.60 -28.47 6.37
C ILE A 34 -2.27 -27.94 7.63
N ALA A 35 -1.48 -27.45 8.58
CA ALA A 35 -2.01 -26.92 9.85
C ALA A 35 -2.63 -25.53 9.69
N GLU A 36 -2.01 -24.66 8.88
CA GLU A 36 -2.36 -23.24 8.77
C GLU A 36 -2.03 -22.71 7.37
N VAL A 37 -2.87 -21.82 6.85
CA VAL A 37 -2.61 -21.08 5.62
C VAL A 37 -2.76 -19.58 5.87
N VAL A 38 -1.73 -18.82 5.49
CA VAL A 38 -1.70 -17.36 5.56
C VAL A 38 -2.02 -16.78 4.19
N HIS A 39 -3.08 -15.98 4.10
CA HIS A 39 -3.51 -15.39 2.84
C HIS A 39 -4.04 -13.97 2.99
N ASN A 40 -4.33 -13.33 1.86
CA ASN A 40 -4.95 -12.00 1.83
C ASN A 40 -6.41 -12.06 2.31
N ASP A 41 -7.04 -10.90 2.53
CA ASP A 41 -8.43 -10.84 2.98
C ASP A 41 -9.43 -11.26 1.87
N ASN A 42 -9.51 -12.57 1.61
CA ASN A 42 -10.36 -13.22 0.62
C ASN A 42 -11.30 -14.21 1.32
N THR A 43 -12.59 -13.89 1.35
CA THR A 43 -13.64 -14.66 2.04
C THR A 43 -13.93 -16.00 1.39
N THR A 44 -13.64 -16.16 0.10
CA THR A 44 -13.81 -17.45 -0.60
C THR A 44 -12.75 -18.45 -0.15
N VAL A 45 -11.51 -17.97 0.02
CA VAL A 45 -10.40 -18.80 0.55
C VAL A 45 -10.68 -19.22 1.99
N ASP A 46 -11.24 -18.33 2.82
CA ASP A 46 -11.65 -18.67 4.19
C ASP A 46 -12.61 -19.86 4.24
N LYS A 47 -13.63 -19.85 3.38
CA LYS A 47 -14.61 -20.93 3.31
C LYS A 47 -13.97 -22.25 2.87
N ILE A 48 -13.04 -22.20 1.90
CA ILE A 48 -12.32 -23.40 1.44
C ILE A 48 -11.48 -23.99 2.59
N LEU A 49 -10.72 -23.15 3.30
CA LEU A 49 -9.91 -23.58 4.44
C LEU A 49 -10.75 -24.12 5.58
N GLN A 50 -11.88 -23.47 5.89
CA GLN A 50 -12.82 -23.93 6.92
C GLN A 50 -13.37 -25.32 6.59
N HIS A 51 -13.79 -25.57 5.35
CA HIS A 51 -14.28 -26.89 4.94
C HIS A 51 -13.17 -27.96 4.98
N ALA A 52 -11.91 -27.58 4.78
CA ALA A 52 -10.76 -28.47 4.87
C ALA A 52 -10.25 -28.66 6.31
N GLY A 53 -10.84 -27.99 7.32
CA GLY A 53 -10.37 -28.03 8.70
C GLY A 53 -9.00 -27.36 8.92
N ILE A 54 -8.59 -26.47 8.01
CA ILE A 54 -7.29 -25.79 8.04
C ILE A 54 -7.44 -24.42 8.69
N LEU A 55 -6.49 -24.04 9.56
CA LEU A 55 -6.52 -22.73 10.19
C LEU A 55 -6.28 -21.61 9.16
N SER A 56 -7.23 -20.69 9.04
CA SER A 56 -7.11 -19.49 8.22
C SER A 56 -6.49 -18.34 9.02
N GLN A 57 -5.38 -17.82 8.51
CA GLN A 57 -4.74 -16.60 9.01
C GLN A 57 -4.64 -15.53 7.93
N LYS A 58 -4.67 -14.27 8.36
CA LYS A 58 -4.58 -13.13 7.45
C LYS A 58 -3.19 -12.51 7.46
N ASP A 59 -2.75 -12.07 6.30
CA ASP A 59 -1.50 -11.35 6.18
C ASP A 59 -1.58 -9.95 6.82
N LEU A 60 -0.77 -9.77 7.86
CA LEU A 60 -0.64 -8.53 8.61
C LEU A 60 -0.13 -7.37 7.73
N TRP A 61 0.71 -7.67 6.73
CA TRP A 61 1.25 -6.63 5.85
C TRP A 61 0.17 -5.97 5.01
N HIS A 62 -0.69 -6.77 4.37
CA HIS A 62 -1.85 -6.26 3.63
C HIS A 62 -2.81 -5.51 4.56
N LYS A 63 -3.02 -5.99 5.79
CA LYS A 63 -3.86 -5.30 6.75
C LYS A 63 -3.33 -3.91 7.08
N ALA A 64 -2.07 -3.79 7.46
CA ALA A 64 -1.48 -2.50 7.77
C ALA A 64 -1.52 -1.54 6.56
N LYS A 65 -1.21 -2.05 5.36
CA LYS A 65 -1.32 -1.30 4.10
C LYS A 65 -2.76 -0.86 3.78
N ASN A 66 -3.75 -1.71 4.07
CA ASN A 66 -5.16 -1.39 3.88
C ASN A 66 -5.61 -0.31 4.86
N VAL A 67 -5.21 -0.41 6.14
CA VAL A 67 -5.49 0.63 7.15
C VAL A 67 -4.89 1.97 6.73
N MET A 68 -3.63 1.99 6.27
CA MET A 68 -3.01 3.19 5.69
C MET A 68 -3.82 3.78 4.53
N ARG A 69 -4.29 2.92 3.61
CA ARG A 69 -5.11 3.37 2.47
C ARG A 69 -6.42 3.98 2.95
N MET A 70 -7.12 3.32 3.88
CA MET A 70 -8.38 3.81 4.44
C MET A 70 -8.20 5.14 5.14
N PHE A 71 -7.11 5.31 5.89
CA PHE A 71 -6.79 6.58 6.55
C PHE A 71 -6.68 7.72 5.53
N LYS A 72 -5.92 7.49 4.45
CA LYS A 72 -5.78 8.47 3.35
C LYS A 72 -7.12 8.80 2.69
N THR A 73 -7.95 7.79 2.43
CA THR A 73 -9.28 8.00 1.86
C THR A 73 -10.18 8.82 2.79
N THR A 74 -10.23 8.50 4.08
CA THR A 74 -11.02 9.25 5.06
C THR A 74 -10.55 10.70 5.17
N LEU A 75 -9.24 10.96 5.08
CA LEU A 75 -8.72 12.33 5.02
C LEU A 75 -9.17 13.06 3.74
N GLN A 76 -9.13 12.39 2.58
CA GLN A 76 -9.57 12.98 1.32
C GLN A 76 -11.07 13.29 1.29
N GLU A 77 -11.91 12.43 1.87
CA GLU A 77 -13.35 12.65 2.00
C GLU A 77 -13.67 13.85 2.89
N ARG A 78 -12.95 13.99 4.01
CA ARG A 78 -13.06 15.16 4.89
C ARG A 78 -12.62 16.46 4.23
N ARG A 79 -11.56 16.44 3.40
CA ARG A 79 -11.16 17.60 2.58
C ARG A 79 -12.28 18.06 1.65
N LYS A 80 -13.05 17.12 1.08
CA LYS A 80 -14.18 17.44 0.19
C LYS A 80 -15.39 18.01 0.93
N THR A 81 -15.66 17.52 2.15
CA THR A 81 -16.82 17.95 2.95
C THR A 81 -16.57 19.26 3.70
N ALA A 82 -15.34 19.56 4.10
CA ALA A 82 -15.01 20.84 4.72
C ALA A 82 -15.10 22.01 3.73
N GLY A 83 -14.72 21.80 2.47
CA GLY A 83 -14.90 22.79 1.41
C GLY A 83 -16.36 23.03 0.99
N SER A 84 -17.33 22.34 1.60
CA SER A 84 -18.77 22.55 1.37
C SER A 84 -19.52 23.15 2.57
N GLY A 85 -18.84 23.40 3.69
CA GLY A 85 -19.48 23.74 4.97
C GLY A 85 -19.24 25.15 5.52
N ASP A 86 -18.19 25.85 5.10
CA ASP A 86 -17.97 27.25 5.51
C ASP A 86 -18.68 28.21 4.56
N ARG A 87 -19.34 29.24 5.11
CA ARG A 87 -19.85 30.35 4.32
C ARG A 87 -18.65 31.06 3.69
N LEU A 88 -18.62 31.20 2.37
CA LEU A 88 -17.52 31.91 1.69
C LEU A 88 -17.31 33.34 2.23
N GLU A 89 -18.38 33.91 2.78
CA GLU A 89 -18.47 35.19 3.48
C GLU A 89 -17.50 35.33 4.67
N THR A 90 -17.02 34.23 5.25
CA THR A 90 -16.08 34.25 6.40
C THR A 90 -14.61 34.16 5.98
N ALA A 91 -14.32 33.92 4.70
CA ALA A 91 -12.95 33.88 4.19
C ALA A 91 -12.33 35.29 4.23
N ARG A 92 -11.22 35.45 4.95
CA ARG A 92 -10.57 36.77 5.15
C ARG A 92 -9.34 36.97 4.28
N ASN A 93 -8.79 35.89 3.72
CA ASN A 93 -7.58 35.94 2.92
C ASN A 93 -7.59 34.92 1.77
N ALA A 94 -6.56 35.01 0.90
CA ALA A 94 -6.42 34.13 -0.25
C ALA A 94 -6.15 32.66 0.11
N GLU A 95 -5.67 32.38 1.33
CA GLU A 95 -5.42 31.02 1.82
C GLU A 95 -6.74 30.33 2.20
N ASP A 96 -7.68 31.07 2.80
CA ASP A 96 -9.03 30.60 3.11
C ASP A 96 -9.81 30.27 1.83
N LEU A 97 -9.72 31.13 0.81
CA LEU A 97 -10.38 30.93 -0.49
C LEU A 97 -9.87 29.69 -1.24
N ALA A 98 -8.62 29.29 -1.02
CA ALA A 98 -8.02 28.12 -1.66
C ALA A 98 -8.63 26.79 -1.18
N LEU A 99 -9.33 26.78 -0.04
CA LEU A 99 -9.95 25.59 0.56
C LEU A 99 -11.28 25.20 -0.12
N PHE A 100 -11.88 26.11 -0.88
CA PHE A 100 -13.18 25.90 -1.53
C PHE A 100 -13.05 25.27 -2.92
N SER A 101 -14.05 24.49 -3.31
CA SER A 101 -14.09 23.92 -4.66
C SER A 101 -14.31 25.02 -5.71
N ASN A 102 -13.85 24.78 -6.94
CA ASN A 102 -14.02 25.74 -8.04
C ASN A 102 -15.51 26.03 -8.32
N GLU A 103 -16.38 25.04 -8.11
CA GLU A 103 -17.83 25.20 -8.29
C GLU A 103 -18.45 26.10 -7.22
N VAL A 104 -17.99 25.98 -5.97
CA VAL A 104 -18.43 26.82 -4.85
C VAL A 104 -17.97 28.27 -5.06
N LEU A 105 -16.73 28.48 -5.52
CA LEU A 105 -16.20 29.80 -5.86
C LEU A 105 -16.95 30.45 -7.04
N LYS A 106 -17.24 29.68 -8.10
CA LYS A 106 -18.05 30.16 -9.24
C LYS A 106 -19.46 30.55 -8.81
N SER A 107 -20.10 29.74 -7.98
CA SER A 107 -21.44 30.00 -7.48
C SER A 107 -21.49 31.28 -6.62
N TYR A 108 -20.47 31.50 -5.79
CA TYR A 108 -20.36 32.73 -5.01
C TYR A 108 -20.07 33.97 -5.87
N ALA A 109 -19.18 33.86 -6.86
CA ALA A 109 -18.90 34.95 -7.79
C ALA A 109 -20.15 35.36 -8.59
N ARG A 110 -20.99 34.39 -9.01
CA ARG A 110 -22.31 34.65 -9.60
C ARG A 110 -23.23 35.39 -8.63
N SER A 111 -23.23 35.01 -7.34
CA SER A 111 -24.05 35.68 -6.31
C SER A 111 -23.64 37.14 -6.04
N LEU A 112 -22.38 37.50 -6.33
CA LEU A 112 -21.85 38.86 -6.24
C LEU A 112 -21.89 39.63 -7.58
N ASN A 113 -22.51 39.06 -8.62
CA ASN A 113 -22.53 39.61 -9.98
C ASN A 113 -21.13 39.92 -10.55
N LEU A 114 -20.12 39.15 -10.16
CA LEU A 114 -18.78 39.28 -10.72
C LEU A 114 -18.73 38.61 -12.11
N PRO A 115 -18.13 39.27 -13.12
CA PRO A 115 -18.02 38.69 -14.45
C PRO A 115 -17.10 37.47 -14.41
N LEU A 116 -17.65 36.29 -14.66
CA LEU A 116 -16.88 35.07 -14.88
C LEU A 116 -16.67 34.90 -16.38
N SER A 117 -15.42 34.82 -16.83
CA SER A 117 -15.11 34.51 -18.22
C SER A 117 -15.60 33.09 -18.54
N GLU A 118 -16.59 33.01 -19.40
CA GLU A 118 -17.06 31.77 -20.02
C GLU A 118 -16.09 31.40 -21.13
N HIS A 119 -14.96 30.78 -20.78
CA HIS A 119 -14.29 29.92 -21.75
C HIS A 119 -14.99 28.56 -21.72
N GLU A 120 -16.03 28.46 -22.54
CA GLU A 120 -16.65 27.18 -22.91
C GLU A 120 -15.59 26.35 -23.66
N SER A 121 -15.25 25.19 -23.10
CA SER A 121 -14.50 24.18 -23.85
C SER A 121 -15.49 23.41 -24.71
N GLU A 122 -15.82 23.96 -25.87
CA GLU A 122 -16.40 23.20 -26.97
C GLU A 122 -15.34 22.23 -27.52
N ALA A 123 -15.57 20.94 -27.35
CA ALA A 123 -14.98 19.91 -28.20
C ALA A 123 -15.95 18.73 -28.23
N GLU A 124 -16.71 18.69 -29.31
CA GLU A 124 -17.75 17.74 -29.67
C GLU A 124 -17.24 16.30 -29.79
N GLN A 125 -18.17 15.38 -29.58
CA GLN A 125 -18.08 13.96 -29.94
C GLN A 125 -18.16 13.82 -31.46
N GLU A 126 -17.28 13.01 -32.07
CA GLU A 126 -17.63 12.13 -33.20
C GLU A 126 -16.45 11.20 -33.57
N GLY A 127 -16.76 9.94 -33.92
CA GLY A 127 -16.00 9.18 -34.91
C GLY A 127 -15.09 8.04 -34.44
N ASP A 128 -15.56 6.80 -34.60
CA ASP A 128 -14.76 5.57 -34.73
C ASP A 128 -13.65 5.68 -35.80
N GLY A 129 -12.51 5.00 -35.59
CA GLY A 129 -11.53 4.77 -36.67
C GLY A 129 -10.14 4.35 -36.19
N GLN A 130 -9.71 3.14 -36.60
CA GLN A 130 -8.35 2.60 -36.46
C GLN A 130 -7.26 3.45 -37.16
N SER A 131 -6.03 3.34 -36.63
CA SER A 131 -4.73 3.13 -37.32
C SER A 131 -3.57 4.06 -36.90
N ASP A 132 -2.46 3.38 -36.55
CA ASP A 132 -1.03 3.61 -36.82
C ASP A 132 -0.35 5.01 -36.77
N ALA A 133 0.74 5.01 -35.99
CA ALA A 133 2.08 5.57 -36.23
C ALA A 133 2.31 7.06 -36.62
N GLU A 134 3.28 7.65 -35.89
CA GLU A 134 4.22 8.72 -36.28
C GLU A 134 3.68 10.10 -36.73
N ASN A 135 3.95 11.17 -35.96
CA ASN A 135 4.95 12.19 -36.34
C ASN A 135 5.13 13.30 -35.28
N VAL A 136 6.20 14.05 -35.48
CA VAL A 136 6.97 14.98 -34.64
C VAL A 136 6.26 16.32 -34.30
N GLN A 137 6.61 16.83 -33.09
CA GLN A 137 6.34 18.14 -32.47
C GLN A 137 6.76 19.38 -33.32
N PRO A 138 6.23 20.62 -33.12
CA PRO A 138 6.65 21.44 -31.96
C PRO A 138 5.72 22.56 -31.42
N ASN A 139 6.03 22.94 -30.18
CA ASN A 139 5.85 24.26 -29.54
C ASN A 139 4.43 24.81 -29.26
N THR A 140 4.05 24.74 -27.98
CA THR A 140 3.24 25.78 -27.34
C THR A 140 3.69 25.90 -25.87
N PRO A 141 3.91 27.11 -25.32
CA PRO A 141 4.45 27.27 -23.98
C PRO A 141 3.45 26.75 -22.96
N ALA A 142 3.88 25.81 -22.12
CA ALA A 142 3.05 25.31 -21.04
C ALA A 142 2.68 26.47 -20.10
N PRO A 143 1.39 26.67 -19.76
CA PRO A 143 1.04 27.68 -18.78
C PRO A 143 1.69 27.29 -17.46
N ALA A 144 2.41 28.25 -16.86
CA ALA A 144 3.01 28.12 -15.54
C ALA A 144 1.92 27.84 -14.51
N ARG A 145 1.61 26.55 -14.30
CA ARG A 145 0.75 26.11 -13.21
C ARG A 145 1.59 26.11 -11.95
N THR A 146 1.70 27.27 -11.31
CA THR A 146 1.94 27.34 -9.87
C THR A 146 0.77 26.65 -9.16
N ARG A 147 0.81 25.32 -9.11
CA ARG A 147 0.02 24.54 -8.15
C ARG A 147 0.66 24.76 -6.78
N ARG A 148 0.42 25.92 -6.19
CA ARG A 148 0.54 26.05 -4.74
C ARG A 148 -0.48 25.08 -4.14
N SER A 149 0.03 24.17 -3.32
CA SER A 149 -0.75 23.22 -2.54
C SER A 149 -1.81 23.99 -1.74
N VAL A 150 -3.08 23.65 -1.96
CA VAL A 150 -4.18 24.09 -1.10
C VAL A 150 -3.82 23.72 0.36
N PRO A 151 -3.91 24.67 1.32
CA PRO A 151 -3.58 24.39 2.70
C PRO A 151 -4.45 23.25 3.24
N PHE A 152 -3.83 22.43 4.06
CA PHE A 152 -4.45 21.28 4.67
C PHE A 152 -5.25 21.78 5.91
N MET A 153 -6.40 21.17 6.24
CA MET A 153 -7.23 21.57 7.40
C MET A 153 -6.60 21.31 8.79
N TYR A 154 -5.56 20.48 8.86
CA TYR A 154 -4.58 20.33 9.94
C TYR A 154 -3.12 20.42 9.42
N PRO A 155 -2.59 21.62 9.09
CA PRO A 155 -1.36 21.86 8.29
C PRO A 155 -0.03 21.31 8.89
N GLU A 156 -0.18 20.46 9.88
CA GLU A 156 0.73 20.09 10.93
C GLU A 156 1.32 18.68 10.72
N LEU A 157 0.68 17.83 9.92
CA LEU A 157 1.18 16.47 9.65
C LEU A 157 0.96 16.09 8.17
N GLN A 158 2.03 15.68 7.50
CA GLN A 158 1.90 15.17 6.14
C GLN A 158 1.12 13.84 6.17
N GLU A 159 0.22 13.65 5.21
CA GLU A 159 -0.58 12.43 5.00
C GLU A 159 0.26 11.13 4.97
N HIS A 160 1.55 11.26 4.67
CA HIS A 160 2.52 10.17 4.67
C HIS A 160 2.94 9.72 6.08
N ASP A 161 3.07 10.65 7.02
CA ASP A 161 3.74 10.40 8.31
C ASP A 161 2.85 9.58 9.24
N ILE A 162 1.57 9.96 9.38
CA ILE A 162 0.61 9.20 10.21
C ILE A 162 0.38 7.80 9.61
N ALA A 163 0.29 7.69 8.28
CA ALA A 163 0.09 6.39 7.65
C ALA A 163 1.29 5.46 7.93
N TYR A 164 2.52 5.99 7.82
CA TYR A 164 3.71 5.20 8.11
C TYR A 164 3.78 4.80 9.59
N LYS A 165 3.57 5.75 10.51
CA LYS A 165 3.53 5.51 11.96
C LYS A 165 2.45 4.49 12.36
N LEU A 166 1.29 4.53 11.72
CA LEU A 166 0.24 3.57 11.99
C LEU A 166 0.64 2.15 11.58
N LYS A 167 1.34 2.03 10.44
CA LYS A 167 1.88 0.75 10.01
C LYS A 167 2.88 0.22 11.02
N SER A 168 3.88 1.00 11.38
CA SER A 168 4.91 0.63 12.36
C SER A 168 4.38 0.42 13.77
N TRP A 169 3.21 0.97 14.13
CA TRP A 169 2.54 0.67 15.40
C TRP A 169 1.81 -0.67 15.41
N ILE A 170 1.11 -1.02 14.33
CA ILE A 170 0.33 -2.27 14.24
C ILE A 170 1.21 -3.51 14.34
N TYR A 171 2.40 -3.49 13.72
CA TYR A 171 3.29 -4.65 13.67
C TYR A 171 3.78 -5.12 15.06
N PRO A 172 4.36 -4.26 15.91
CA PRO A 172 4.74 -4.62 17.27
C PRO A 172 3.56 -5.09 18.11
N CYS A 173 2.38 -4.47 17.99
CA CYS A 173 1.20 -4.88 18.76
C CYS A 173 0.81 -6.33 18.42
N ALA A 174 0.72 -6.66 17.13
CA ALA A 174 0.43 -8.02 16.70
C ALA A 174 1.53 -9.00 17.12
N ARG A 175 2.81 -8.62 16.97
CA ARG A 175 3.93 -9.49 17.38
C ARG A 175 3.93 -9.79 18.87
N ARG A 176 3.69 -8.80 19.74
CA ARG A 176 3.57 -9.02 21.18
C ARG A 176 2.41 -9.94 21.54
N CYS A 177 1.26 -9.75 20.88
CA CYS A 177 0.10 -10.63 21.04
C CYS A 177 0.48 -12.08 20.71
N ALA A 178 1.19 -12.29 19.60
CA ALA A 178 1.70 -13.60 19.21
C ALA A 178 2.74 -14.19 20.19
N GLU A 179 3.70 -13.37 20.65
CA GLU A 179 4.74 -13.77 21.61
C GLU A 179 4.17 -14.16 22.98
N ARG A 180 3.08 -13.50 23.41
CA ARG A 180 2.34 -13.83 24.63
C ARG A 180 1.45 -15.06 24.48
N GLY A 181 1.25 -15.56 23.26
CA GLY A 181 0.25 -16.59 22.98
C GLY A 181 -1.18 -16.12 23.22
N ASP A 182 -1.40 -14.80 23.18
CA ASP A 182 -2.71 -14.20 23.44
C ASP A 182 -3.56 -14.31 22.17
N GLU A 183 -4.61 -15.12 22.21
CA GLU A 183 -5.55 -15.25 21.10
C GLU A 183 -6.72 -14.25 21.20
N ASP A 184 -6.80 -13.45 22.26
CA ASP A 184 -7.84 -12.42 22.41
C ASP A 184 -7.49 -11.15 21.59
N PRO A 185 -8.21 -10.86 20.50
CA PRO A 185 -7.99 -9.63 19.73
C PRO A 185 -8.31 -8.36 20.50
N THR A 186 -8.99 -8.43 21.65
CA THR A 186 -9.34 -7.26 22.47
C THR A 186 -8.08 -6.58 23.00
N VAL A 187 -7.13 -7.34 23.52
CA VAL A 187 -5.86 -6.81 24.05
C VAL A 187 -5.11 -6.09 22.94
N MET A 188 -4.89 -6.75 21.80
CA MET A 188 -4.22 -6.16 20.64
C MET A 188 -4.92 -4.88 20.13
N VAL A 189 -6.26 -4.87 20.07
CA VAL A 189 -7.03 -3.68 19.65
C VAL A 189 -6.82 -2.53 20.62
N GLN A 190 -6.85 -2.80 21.93
CA GLN A 190 -6.57 -1.79 22.95
C GLN A 190 -5.15 -1.24 22.80
N GLU A 191 -4.13 -2.08 22.58
CA GLU A 191 -2.75 -1.62 22.36
C GLU A 191 -2.61 -0.75 21.09
N ILE A 192 -3.38 -1.05 20.03
CA ILE A 192 -3.35 -0.24 18.81
C ILE A 192 -4.05 1.11 19.03
N HIS A 193 -5.12 1.15 19.83
CA HIS A 193 -5.85 2.39 20.11
C HIS A 193 -5.02 3.40 20.90
N THR A 194 -4.07 2.94 21.73
CA THR A 194 -3.16 3.84 22.46
C THR A 194 -2.18 4.57 21.54
N ALA A 195 -2.08 4.22 20.25
CA ALA A 195 -1.23 4.92 19.29
C ALA A 195 -1.55 6.43 19.24
N ALA A 196 -2.84 6.78 19.25
CA ALA A 196 -3.27 8.17 19.18
C ALA A 196 -2.82 8.96 20.42
N ASP A 197 -3.03 8.42 21.62
CA ASP A 197 -2.61 9.06 22.87
C ASP A 197 -1.08 9.14 22.97
N HIS A 198 -0.39 8.06 22.59
CA HIS A 198 1.07 8.01 22.57
C HIS A 198 1.67 9.09 21.67
N TRP A 199 1.16 9.26 20.44
CA TRP A 199 1.66 10.29 19.53
C TRP A 199 1.40 11.72 20.01
N ALA A 200 0.44 11.91 20.92
CA ALA A 200 0.13 13.20 21.55
C ALA A 200 0.96 13.47 22.83
N GLY A 201 1.93 12.61 23.14
CA GLY A 201 2.75 12.71 24.35
C GLY A 201 2.08 12.13 25.61
N VAL A 202 0.94 11.45 25.48
CA VAL A 202 0.21 10.83 26.60
C VAL A 202 0.64 9.37 26.74
N HIS A 203 1.59 9.14 27.63
CA HIS A 203 2.23 7.82 27.79
C HIS A 203 1.67 7.00 28.96
N SER A 204 0.51 7.37 29.52
CA SER A 204 -0.11 6.70 30.68
C SER A 204 -0.36 5.20 30.43
N ALA A 205 -0.71 4.84 29.20
CA ALA A 205 -0.93 3.43 28.83
C ALA A 205 0.37 2.70 28.43
N CYS A 206 1.46 3.40 28.11
CA CYS A 206 2.70 2.79 27.59
C CYS A 206 3.40 1.93 28.64
N ALA A 207 3.48 2.40 29.89
CA ALA A 207 4.08 1.64 31.00
C ALA A 207 3.34 0.32 31.28
N ARG A 208 2.04 0.27 31.02
CA ARG A 208 1.23 -0.96 31.13
C ARG A 208 1.48 -1.94 29.99
N LEU A 209 1.72 -1.42 28.78
CA LEU A 209 1.86 -2.23 27.57
C LEU A 209 3.28 -2.83 27.42
N ASP A 210 4.29 -2.07 27.84
CA ASP A 210 5.68 -2.49 27.85
C ASP A 210 6.41 -1.89 29.07
N PRO A 211 6.41 -2.60 30.21
CA PRO A 211 7.09 -2.15 31.43
C PRO A 211 8.62 -2.08 31.28
N THR A 212 9.17 -2.76 30.27
CA THR A 212 10.61 -2.98 30.09
C THR A 212 11.25 -2.11 29.02
N ARG A 213 10.47 -1.49 28.12
CA ARG A 213 11.01 -0.58 27.10
C ARG A 213 10.87 0.88 27.48
N GLN A 214 11.90 1.64 27.13
CA GLN A 214 11.78 3.07 26.87
C GLN A 214 10.68 3.28 25.83
N CYS A 215 9.76 4.18 26.14
CA CYS A 215 8.59 4.60 25.38
C CYS A 215 8.94 5.32 24.04
N CYS A 216 9.95 4.87 23.30
CA CYS A 216 10.72 5.73 22.39
C CYS A 216 11.00 5.14 21.00
N GLN A 217 10.12 4.31 20.44
CA GLN A 217 10.33 3.91 19.04
C GLN A 217 9.84 4.96 18.05
N GLU A 218 8.77 5.72 18.32
CA GLU A 218 8.22 6.60 17.28
C GLU A 218 7.42 7.79 17.81
N ASP A 219 7.98 8.60 18.70
CA ASP A 219 7.46 9.95 18.84
C ASP A 219 7.55 10.66 17.48
N PHE A 220 6.63 11.59 17.24
CA PHE A 220 6.84 12.56 16.18
C PHE A 220 8.19 13.25 16.45
N GLU A 221 9.00 13.49 15.41
CA GLU A 221 10.22 14.31 15.55
C GLU A 221 9.86 15.57 16.36
N VAL A 222 10.79 16.09 17.18
CA VAL A 222 10.49 17.19 18.13
C VAL A 222 9.78 18.39 17.47
N ALA A 223 10.06 18.66 16.19
CA ALA A 223 9.38 19.68 15.39
C ALA A 223 7.89 19.38 15.09
N ASN A 224 7.52 18.10 15.01
CA ASN A 224 6.18 17.58 14.79
C ASN A 224 5.42 17.30 16.10
N HIS A 225 6.10 17.23 17.26
CA HIS A 225 5.41 17.11 18.56
C HIS A 225 4.56 18.36 18.89
N ARG A 226 4.94 19.55 18.39
CA ARG A 226 4.12 20.77 18.52
C ARG A 226 2.82 20.71 17.72
N ARG A 227 2.75 19.80 16.77
CA ARG A 227 1.77 19.72 15.67
C ARG A 227 0.72 18.61 15.88
N TYR A 228 0.91 17.73 16.86
CA TYR A 228 -0.07 16.71 17.25
C TYR A 228 -0.29 16.79 18.76
N GLN A 229 -1.25 17.62 19.17
CA GLN A 229 -1.54 17.85 20.58
C GLN A 229 -2.68 16.97 21.07
N GLN A 230 -2.65 16.66 22.37
CA GLN A 230 -3.76 16.01 23.05
C GLN A 230 -5.05 16.81 22.83
N ASP A 231 -6.16 16.10 22.65
CA ASP A 231 -7.50 16.60 22.35
C ASP A 231 -7.64 17.57 21.15
N SER A 232 -6.59 17.72 20.34
CA SER A 232 -6.67 18.41 19.06
C SER A 232 -7.70 17.75 18.12
N PRO A 233 -8.27 18.50 17.16
CA PRO A 233 -9.13 17.94 16.13
C PRO A 233 -8.49 16.75 15.38
N THR A 234 -7.17 16.80 15.14
CA THR A 234 -6.40 15.72 14.49
C THR A 234 -6.27 14.50 15.39
N HIS A 235 -5.96 14.69 16.67
CA HIS A 235 -5.93 13.61 17.65
C HIS A 235 -7.28 12.88 17.74
N ASN A 236 -8.37 13.64 17.87
CA ASN A 236 -9.72 13.11 17.90
C ASN A 236 -10.12 12.42 16.58
N ALA A 237 -9.68 12.94 15.43
CA ALA A 237 -9.90 12.31 14.14
C ALA A 237 -9.22 10.94 14.03
N VAL A 238 -7.96 10.84 14.48
CA VAL A 238 -7.20 9.58 14.50
C VAL A 238 -7.86 8.59 15.47
N LYS A 239 -8.22 9.00 16.69
CA LYS A 239 -8.95 8.13 17.64
C LYS A 239 -10.23 7.56 17.03
N LYS A 240 -11.09 8.41 16.45
CA LYS A 240 -12.31 7.99 15.77
C LYS A 240 -12.04 7.05 14.59
N PHE A 241 -10.96 7.30 13.84
CA PHE A 241 -10.53 6.41 12.75
C PHE A 241 -10.13 5.03 13.28
N LEU A 242 -9.29 4.97 14.32
CA LEU A 242 -8.85 3.70 14.92
C LEU A 242 -10.05 2.92 15.47
N GLN A 243 -10.95 3.57 16.19
CA GLN A 243 -12.18 2.94 16.70
C GLN A 243 -13.04 2.34 15.58
N LYS A 244 -13.17 3.03 14.44
CA LYS A 244 -13.98 2.57 13.30
C LYS A 244 -13.31 1.43 12.52
N TYR A 245 -12.00 1.47 12.31
CA TYR A 245 -11.30 0.57 11.39
C TYR A 245 -10.51 -0.56 12.08
N ILE A 246 -10.15 -0.37 13.35
CA ILE A 246 -9.45 -1.33 14.21
C ILE A 246 -10.42 -1.79 15.30
N SER A 247 -11.29 -2.74 14.95
CA SER A 247 -12.23 -3.39 15.88
C SER A 247 -11.88 -4.85 16.08
N VAL A 248 -12.35 -5.44 17.19
CA VAL A 248 -12.15 -6.86 17.56
C VAL A 248 -12.46 -7.79 16.38
N ASN A 249 -13.64 -7.63 15.76
CA ASN A 249 -14.05 -8.42 14.60
C ASN A 249 -13.12 -8.28 13.40
N ARG A 250 -12.57 -7.08 13.16
CA ARG A 250 -11.66 -6.80 12.04
C ARG A 250 -10.22 -7.19 12.33
N MET A 251 -9.89 -7.50 13.58
CA MET A 251 -8.55 -7.78 14.06
C MET A 251 -8.33 -9.25 14.51
N ARG A 252 -9.40 -10.04 14.69
CA ARG A 252 -9.36 -11.44 15.17
C ARG A 252 -8.40 -12.38 14.44
N HIS A 253 -8.07 -12.13 13.18
CA HIS A 253 -7.19 -12.99 12.38
C HIS A 253 -5.73 -12.52 12.34
N TYR A 254 -5.35 -11.56 13.17
CA TYR A 254 -4.03 -10.93 13.14
C TYR A 254 -3.25 -11.08 14.45
N THR A 255 -3.82 -11.73 15.46
CA THR A 255 -3.20 -11.97 16.78
C THR A 255 -1.90 -12.76 16.68
N ARG A 256 -1.81 -13.67 15.70
CA ARG A 256 -0.60 -14.51 15.44
C ARG A 256 0.47 -13.85 14.58
N ALA A 257 0.30 -12.57 14.22
CA ALA A 257 1.26 -11.76 13.47
C ALA A 257 1.88 -12.42 12.21
N ARG A 258 1.05 -13.14 11.44
CA ARG A 258 1.52 -13.80 10.22
C ARG A 258 1.78 -12.79 9.11
N GLU A 259 2.90 -12.95 8.42
CA GLU A 259 3.31 -12.09 7.33
C GLU A 259 3.65 -12.91 6.09
N ASN A 260 3.22 -12.44 4.92
CA ASN A 260 3.57 -13.05 3.64
C ASN A 260 4.59 -12.24 2.82
N HIS A 261 5.26 -11.25 3.43
CA HIS A 261 6.14 -10.32 2.72
C HIS A 261 7.24 -11.06 1.93
N ALA A 262 7.83 -12.12 2.51
CA ALA A 262 8.86 -12.92 1.87
C ALA A 262 8.34 -13.62 0.60
N ASN A 263 7.11 -14.14 0.65
CA ASN A 263 6.45 -14.77 -0.48
C ASN A 263 6.17 -13.75 -1.59
N GLU A 264 5.73 -12.54 -1.24
CA GLU A 264 5.52 -11.48 -2.24
C GLU A 264 6.82 -11.04 -2.92
N THR A 265 7.88 -10.88 -2.14
CA THR A 265 9.19 -10.50 -2.69
C THR A 265 9.77 -11.60 -3.56
N PHE A 266 9.56 -12.88 -3.19
CA PHE A 266 9.93 -14.00 -4.04
C PHE A 266 9.10 -14.01 -5.34
N HIS A 267 7.78 -13.80 -5.26
CA HIS A 267 6.93 -13.64 -6.44
C HIS A 267 7.40 -12.49 -7.35
N SER A 268 7.90 -11.39 -6.79
CA SER A 268 8.51 -10.32 -7.57
C SER A 268 9.76 -10.80 -8.32
N VAL A 269 10.58 -11.66 -7.72
CA VAL A 269 11.72 -12.28 -8.40
C VAL A 269 11.27 -13.26 -9.48
N ILE A 270 10.28 -14.12 -9.21
CA ILE A 270 9.70 -15.00 -10.24
C ILE A 270 9.27 -14.17 -11.45
N ASN A 271 8.57 -13.05 -11.25
CA ASN A 271 8.12 -12.20 -12.36
C ASN A 271 9.26 -11.62 -13.22
N LYS A 272 10.50 -11.53 -12.70
CA LYS A 272 11.67 -11.11 -13.49
C LYS A 272 12.11 -12.18 -14.48
N PHE A 273 11.95 -13.46 -14.13
CA PHE A 273 12.37 -14.60 -14.94
C PHE A 273 11.22 -15.20 -15.76
N ALA A 274 10.02 -15.24 -15.18
CA ALA A 274 8.80 -15.77 -15.76
C ALA A 274 7.66 -14.75 -15.53
N SER A 275 7.59 -13.75 -16.41
CA SER A 275 6.52 -12.75 -16.36
C SER A 275 5.16 -13.41 -16.50
N LYS A 276 4.20 -13.01 -15.65
CA LYS A 276 2.79 -13.48 -15.68
C LYS A 276 2.06 -13.21 -16.99
N ARG A 277 2.58 -12.30 -17.81
CA ARG A 277 1.96 -11.89 -19.09
C ARG A 277 2.27 -12.85 -20.24
N ILE A 278 3.23 -13.76 -20.05
CA ILE A 278 3.72 -14.66 -21.09
C ILE A 278 3.48 -16.08 -20.59
N HIS A 279 2.89 -16.91 -21.45
CA HIS A 279 2.78 -18.34 -21.19
C HIS A 279 4.14 -18.99 -21.42
N TRP A 280 4.65 -19.71 -20.42
CA TRP A 280 5.90 -20.45 -20.51
C TRP A 280 5.56 -21.92 -20.35
N ASP A 281 5.63 -22.70 -21.44
CA ASP A 281 5.27 -24.11 -21.38
C ASP A 281 6.49 -24.94 -20.95
N GLN A 282 7.51 -25.02 -21.81
CA GLN A 282 8.69 -25.86 -21.59
C GLN A 282 9.74 -25.24 -20.64
N SER A 283 9.84 -23.91 -20.58
CA SER A 283 10.92 -23.24 -19.82
C SER A 283 10.51 -22.76 -18.43
N TYR A 284 9.26 -22.99 -18.00
CA TYR A 284 8.75 -22.45 -16.73
C TYR A 284 9.55 -22.97 -15.53
N TYR A 285 9.79 -24.27 -15.44
CA TYR A 285 10.52 -24.87 -14.33
C TYR A 285 11.97 -24.37 -14.25
N ALA A 286 12.66 -24.26 -15.40
CA ALA A 286 14.01 -23.72 -15.46
C ALA A 286 14.06 -22.25 -14.98
N ARG A 287 13.07 -21.43 -15.39
CA ARG A 287 12.95 -20.04 -14.95
C ARG A 287 12.61 -19.92 -13.46
N LEU A 288 11.75 -20.81 -12.94
CA LEU A 288 11.41 -20.87 -11.53
C LEU A 288 12.63 -21.27 -10.68
N ALA A 289 13.41 -22.26 -11.14
CA ALA A 289 14.66 -22.65 -10.50
C ALA A 289 15.68 -21.49 -10.48
N GLN A 290 15.84 -20.77 -11.61
CA GLN A 290 16.67 -19.57 -11.67
C GLN A 290 16.20 -18.48 -10.71
N ALA A 291 14.89 -18.25 -10.62
CA ALA A 291 14.32 -17.30 -9.68
C ALA A 291 14.59 -17.70 -8.23
N ALA A 292 14.47 -19.00 -7.89
CA ALA A 292 14.77 -19.53 -6.56
C ALA A 292 16.25 -19.37 -6.20
N MET A 293 17.16 -19.68 -7.12
CA MET A 293 18.60 -19.48 -6.90
C MET A 293 18.96 -17.99 -6.75
N ASP A 294 18.44 -17.10 -7.61
CA ASP A 294 18.64 -15.65 -7.47
C ASP A 294 18.07 -15.16 -6.14
N TRP A 295 16.88 -15.63 -5.73
CA TRP A 295 16.27 -15.25 -4.46
C TRP A 295 17.12 -15.66 -3.26
N ASN A 296 17.52 -16.93 -3.19
CA ASN A 296 18.29 -17.49 -2.06
C ASN A 296 19.64 -16.78 -1.89
N GLU A 297 20.32 -16.44 -3.00
CA GLU A 297 21.59 -15.70 -2.96
C GLU A 297 21.40 -14.22 -2.57
N ASN A 298 20.25 -13.62 -2.91
CA ASN A 298 20.07 -12.17 -2.83
C ASN A 298 19.15 -11.67 -1.71
N ILE A 299 18.38 -12.53 -1.04
CA ILE A 299 17.37 -12.12 -0.03
C ILE A 299 18.00 -11.39 1.16
N THR A 300 19.18 -11.80 1.60
CA THR A 300 19.92 -11.21 2.73
C THR A 300 20.85 -10.06 2.33
N ARG A 301 20.82 -9.60 1.07
CA ARG A 301 21.70 -8.52 0.61
C ARG A 301 21.49 -7.25 1.42
N GLN A 302 22.59 -6.76 1.98
CA GLN A 302 22.60 -5.55 2.77
C GLN A 302 22.17 -4.34 1.94
N VAL A 303 21.35 -3.47 2.52
CA VAL A 303 21.02 -2.17 1.95
C VAL A 303 22.19 -1.23 2.23
N ILE A 304 22.87 -0.76 1.19
CA ILE A 304 23.97 0.22 1.32
C ILE A 304 23.40 1.61 1.60
N LYS A 305 22.42 2.03 0.80
CA LYS A 305 21.81 3.35 0.93
C LYS A 305 20.38 3.33 0.43
N THR A 306 19.59 4.24 0.95
CA THR A 306 18.21 4.45 0.52
C THR A 306 18.16 5.78 -0.22
N THR A 307 17.76 5.77 -1.49
CA THR A 307 17.63 6.97 -2.31
C THR A 307 16.16 7.30 -2.49
N GLU A 308 15.79 8.53 -2.17
CA GLU A 308 14.46 9.02 -2.50
C GLU A 308 14.50 9.65 -3.89
N ARG A 309 13.74 9.07 -4.82
CA ARG A 309 13.56 9.71 -6.12
C ARG A 309 12.54 10.84 -5.94
N ARG A 310 13.03 12.10 -5.91
CA ARG A 310 12.16 13.27 -6.02
C ARG A 310 11.29 13.15 -7.28
N ARG A 311 10.03 13.57 -7.17
CA ARG A 311 9.15 13.70 -8.34
C ARG A 311 9.83 14.69 -9.30
N ASN A 312 10.19 14.22 -10.49
CA ASN A 312 10.42 15.14 -11.59
C ASN A 312 9.04 15.55 -12.11
N ASP A 313 8.85 16.84 -12.34
CA ASP A 313 7.59 17.47 -12.76
C ASP A 313 7.11 17.07 -14.17
N THR A 314 7.75 16.08 -14.81
CA THR A 314 7.36 15.60 -16.13
C THR A 314 6.12 14.73 -16.04
N ALA A 315 5.17 14.99 -16.95
CA ALA A 315 3.75 14.60 -16.99
C ALA A 315 3.38 13.12 -16.73
N VAL A 316 4.35 12.22 -16.58
CA VAL A 316 4.09 10.84 -16.17
C VAL A 316 4.09 10.79 -14.65
N ARG A 317 2.91 10.58 -14.03
CA ARG A 317 2.76 10.29 -12.59
C ARG A 317 3.54 9.04 -12.17
N ARG A 318 4.87 9.09 -12.12
CA ARG A 318 5.70 8.09 -11.46
C ARG A 318 5.58 8.36 -9.97
N ARG A 319 5.10 7.36 -9.21
CA ARG A 319 4.99 7.46 -7.75
C ARG A 319 6.37 7.80 -7.20
N ALA A 320 6.45 8.76 -6.27
CA ALA A 320 7.65 8.93 -5.45
C ALA A 320 7.94 7.56 -4.83
N ALA A 321 9.13 7.03 -5.09
CA ALA A 321 9.51 5.69 -4.70
C ALA A 321 10.89 5.76 -4.07
N THR A 322 10.92 5.42 -2.79
CA THR A 322 12.14 5.16 -2.05
C THR A 322 12.79 3.91 -2.64
N THR A 323 13.96 4.07 -3.24
CA THR A 323 14.71 2.98 -3.87
C THR A 323 15.84 2.55 -2.94
N ARG A 324 15.84 1.28 -2.54
CA ARG A 324 16.94 0.68 -1.77
C ARG A 324 18.05 0.30 -2.74
N VAL A 325 19.24 0.84 -2.51
CA VAL A 325 20.47 0.45 -3.20
C VAL A 325 21.11 -0.66 -2.37
N LEU A 326 21.20 -1.85 -2.96
CA LEU A 326 21.71 -3.05 -2.30
C LEU A 326 23.20 -3.24 -2.60
N ALA A 327 23.90 -3.93 -1.69
CA ALA A 327 25.26 -4.41 -1.88
C ALA A 327 25.44 -5.11 -3.22
N PRO A 328 26.59 -5.01 -3.92
CA PRO A 328 26.82 -5.69 -5.19
C PRO A 328 26.45 -7.17 -5.12
N ARG A 329 25.97 -7.71 -6.24
CA ARG A 329 25.71 -9.16 -6.33
C ARG A 329 27.04 -9.90 -6.31
N THR A 330 27.12 -10.97 -5.53
CA THR A 330 28.25 -11.92 -5.51
C THR A 330 28.37 -12.70 -6.82
N GLY A 331 27.25 -12.91 -7.52
CA GLY A 331 27.22 -13.56 -8.82
C GLY A 331 25.90 -13.34 -9.58
N SER A 332 25.77 -14.02 -10.72
CA SER A 332 24.51 -14.09 -11.46
C SER A 332 24.32 -15.50 -11.96
N TRP A 333 23.35 -16.23 -11.40
CA TRP A 333 22.97 -17.56 -11.88
C TRP A 333 22.63 -17.59 -13.36
N LYS A 334 22.06 -16.50 -13.90
CA LYS A 334 21.84 -16.36 -15.34
C LYS A 334 23.16 -16.44 -16.13
N LYS A 335 24.22 -15.76 -15.66
CA LYS A 335 25.54 -15.80 -16.29
C LYS A 335 26.19 -17.17 -16.12
N ASN A 336 26.15 -17.75 -14.92
CA ASN A 336 26.77 -19.04 -14.63
C ASN A 336 26.13 -20.19 -15.42
N ILE A 337 24.80 -20.22 -15.50
CA ILE A 337 24.08 -21.21 -16.33
C ILE A 337 24.39 -20.98 -17.80
N SER A 338 24.41 -19.73 -18.25
CA SER A 338 24.73 -19.41 -19.64
C SER A 338 26.14 -19.85 -20.02
N SER A 339 27.13 -19.70 -19.15
CA SER A 339 28.50 -20.13 -19.43
C SER A 339 28.64 -21.65 -19.46
N VAL A 340 27.92 -22.37 -18.60
CA VAL A 340 27.93 -23.84 -18.57
C VAL A 340 27.17 -24.44 -19.75
N VAL A 341 26.01 -23.88 -20.10
CA VAL A 341 25.13 -24.46 -21.13
C VAL A 341 25.56 -24.08 -22.54
N PHE A 342 26.06 -22.87 -22.75
CA PHE A 342 26.38 -22.36 -24.08
C PHE A 342 27.88 -22.27 -24.36
N GLU A 343 28.74 -22.70 -23.43
CA GLU A 343 30.21 -22.73 -23.55
C GLU A 343 30.83 -21.41 -24.07
N SER A 344 30.13 -20.30 -23.88
CA SER A 344 30.51 -19.01 -24.45
C SER A 344 30.09 -17.88 -23.52
N THR A 345 31.01 -16.92 -23.38
CA THR A 345 30.76 -15.61 -22.80
C THR A 345 29.66 -14.91 -23.61
N TRP A 346 28.40 -15.13 -23.22
CA TRP A 346 27.30 -14.28 -23.66
C TRP A 346 27.57 -12.86 -23.16
N LEU A 347 28.19 -12.06 -24.02
CA LEU A 347 28.26 -10.62 -23.91
C LEU A 347 26.84 -10.08 -23.97
N CYS A 348 26.18 -9.98 -22.81
CA CYS A 348 25.07 -9.05 -22.67
C CYS A 348 25.61 -7.65 -22.99
N LYS A 349 25.38 -7.17 -24.22
CA LYS A 349 25.39 -5.74 -24.49
C LYS A 349 24.42 -5.10 -23.50
N THR A 350 24.98 -4.24 -22.66
CA THR A 350 24.35 -3.49 -21.57
C THR A 350 23.26 -2.57 -22.04
#